data_AF-A0A2S0K394-F1
#
_entry.id   AF-A0A2S0K394-F1
#
_cell.length_a   1.000
_cell.length_b   1.000
_cell.length_c   1.000
_cell.angle_alpha   90.00
_cell.angle_beta   90.00
_cell.angle_gamma   90.00
#
_symmetry.space_group_name_H-M   'P 1'
#
loop_
_entity.id
_entity.type
_entity.pdbx_description
1 polymer ?
#
loop_
_entity_poly.entity_id
_entity_poly.type
_entity_poly.pdbx_seq_one_letter_code
_entity_poly.pdbx_strand_id
1 'polypeptide(L)'
;MSRTVSIFYHASIVAVSFVCGVICFHIIGGANAEPFILFIEPRLADVDRQSIVRLVLPVAASIGIVLLLATHSVLKVLVRVTVAIRATFFGFSSVFLLQKLEAFWLYTIWWFPFQLIYCILLLVLCNLLVPAWSKRKIGKKTNGRTILLNFIAFFIIIVAEFIVITYVLK
;
A
#
# COMPACT_ATOMS: atom_id res chain seq x y z
N MET A 1 -17.16 14.83 12.15
CA MET A 1 -16.88 13.40 12.36
C MET A 1 -16.06 13.26 13.62
N SER A 2 -16.48 12.40 14.55
CA SER A 2 -15.63 12.00 15.67
C SER A 2 -14.41 11.24 15.11
N ARG A 3 -13.27 11.29 15.81
CA ARG A 3 -12.03 10.61 15.39
C ARG A 3 -12.27 9.11 15.14
N THR A 4 -13.13 8.48 15.94
CA THR A 4 -13.51 7.07 15.83
C THR A 4 -14.18 6.74 14.49
N VAL A 5 -15.16 7.54 14.05
CA VAL A 5 -15.85 7.33 12.75
C VAL A 5 -14.86 7.45 11.58
N SER A 6 -13.88 8.35 11.70
CA SER A 6 -12.85 8.48 10.68
C SER A 6 -11.95 7.24 10.58
N ILE A 7 -11.61 6.59 11.69
CA ILE A 7 -10.79 5.38 11.68
C ILE A 7 -11.53 4.23 11.00
N PHE A 8 -12.79 3.99 11.38
CA PHE A 8 -13.61 2.95 10.75
C PHE A 8 -13.80 3.15 9.25
N TYR A 9 -13.99 4.39 8.81
CA TYR A 9 -14.06 4.72 7.39
C TYR A 9 -12.78 4.31 6.64
N HIS A 10 -11.60 4.66 7.14
CA HIS A 10 -10.34 4.29 6.49
C HIS A 10 -10.06 2.78 6.55
N ALA A 11 -10.35 2.14 7.67
CA ALA A 11 -10.24 0.69 7.81
C ALA A 11 -11.15 -0.03 6.80
N SER A 12 -12.39 0.45 6.62
CA SER A 12 -13.32 -0.13 5.65
C SER A 12 -12.83 0.00 4.21
N ILE A 13 -12.17 1.12 3.84
CA ILE A 13 -11.56 1.27 2.52
C ILE A 13 -10.50 0.18 2.29
N VAL A 14 -9.57 0.01 3.23
CA VAL A 14 -8.51 -1.01 3.08
C VAL A 14 -9.12 -2.42 3.03
N ALA A 15 -10.05 -2.73 3.95
CA ALA A 15 -10.65 -4.06 4.06
C ALA A 15 -11.46 -4.42 2.80
N VAL A 16 -12.34 -3.53 2.34
CA VAL A 16 -13.16 -3.78 1.15
C VAL A 16 -12.28 -3.88 -0.08
N SER A 17 -11.31 -2.98 -0.27
CA SER A 17 -10.37 -3.06 -1.39
C SER A 17 -9.56 -4.35 -1.37
N PHE A 18 -9.06 -4.77 -0.21
CA PHE A 18 -8.36 -6.03 -0.05
C PHE A 18 -9.23 -7.22 -0.49
N VAL A 19 -10.47 -7.31 -0.01
CA VAL A 19 -11.41 -8.37 -0.40
C VAL A 19 -11.71 -8.34 -1.90
N CYS A 20 -11.89 -7.17 -2.50
CA CYS A 20 -12.02 -7.06 -3.96
C CYS A 20 -10.79 -7.62 -4.68
N GLY A 21 -9.58 -7.39 -4.15
CA GLY A 21 -8.36 -7.97 -4.68
C GLY A 21 -8.36 -9.49 -4.66
N VAL A 22 -8.77 -10.08 -3.53
CA VAL A 22 -8.92 -11.54 -3.37
C VAL A 22 -9.89 -12.08 -4.43
N ILE A 23 -11.05 -11.44 -4.60
CA ILE A 23 -12.07 -11.83 -5.59
C ILE A 23 -11.52 -11.72 -7.01
N CYS A 24 -10.85 -10.62 -7.36
CA CYS A 24 -10.24 -10.43 -8.69
C CYS A 24 -9.26 -11.55 -9.02
N PHE A 25 -8.48 -12.02 -8.04
CA PHE A 25 -7.55 -13.13 -8.26
C PHE A 25 -8.28 -14.42 -8.61
N HIS A 26 -9.35 -14.73 -7.88
CA HIS A 26 -10.17 -15.91 -8.17
C HIS A 26 -10.84 -15.87 -9.54
N ILE A 27 -11.21 -14.68 -10.03
CA ILE A 27 -11.80 -14.50 -11.36
C ILE A 27 -10.75 -14.69 -12.46
N ILE A 28 -9.55 -14.11 -12.30
CA ILE A 28 -8.49 -14.15 -13.32
C ILE A 28 -7.81 -15.53 -13.38
N GLY A 29 -7.69 -16.19 -12.22
CA GLY A 29 -6.99 -17.48 -12.07
C GLY A 29 -5.47 -17.30 -11.95
N GLY A 30 -4.82 -18.20 -11.19
CA GLY A 30 -3.41 -18.06 -10.81
C GLY A 30 -2.43 -17.98 -11.99
N ALA A 31 -2.62 -18.81 -13.02
CA ALA A 31 -1.72 -18.87 -14.17
C ALA A 31 -1.67 -17.56 -14.97
N ASN A 32 -2.80 -16.86 -15.09
CA ASN A 32 -2.89 -15.57 -15.79
C ASN A 32 -2.52 -14.39 -14.88
N ALA A 33 -2.71 -14.55 -13.57
CA ALA A 33 -2.44 -13.52 -12.58
C ALA A 33 -0.93 -13.35 -12.31
N GLU A 34 -0.16 -14.43 -12.30
CA GLU A 34 1.28 -14.42 -11.96
C GLU A 34 2.11 -13.38 -12.75
N PRO A 35 2.12 -13.34 -14.09
CA PRO A 35 2.93 -12.36 -14.82
C PRO A 35 2.53 -10.91 -14.51
N PHE A 36 1.24 -10.67 -14.28
CA PHE A 36 0.73 -9.35 -13.92
C PHE A 36 1.16 -8.94 -12.50
N ILE A 37 1.15 -9.88 -11.56
CA ILE A 37 1.64 -9.67 -10.20
C ILE A 37 3.12 -9.35 -10.22
N LEU A 38 3.93 -10.15 -10.91
CA LEU A 38 5.39 -9.96 -10.93
C LEU A 38 5.80 -8.67 -11.65
N PHE A 39 4.99 -8.18 -12.58
CA PHE A 39 5.20 -6.87 -13.21
C PHE A 39 5.01 -5.71 -12.23
N ILE A 40 3.95 -5.75 -11.42
CA ILE A 40 3.61 -4.67 -10.47
C ILE A 40 4.40 -4.80 -9.17
N GLU A 41 4.67 -6.04 -8.76
CA GLU A 41 5.31 -6.45 -7.53
C GLU A 41 6.51 -7.36 -7.81
N PRO A 42 7.59 -6.82 -8.39
CA PRO A 42 8.77 -7.60 -8.74
C PRO A 42 9.52 -8.20 -7.54
N ARG A 43 9.23 -7.74 -6.31
CA ARG A 43 9.77 -8.32 -5.07
C ARG A 43 9.16 -9.68 -4.72
N LEU A 44 8.02 -10.03 -5.32
CA LEU A 44 7.43 -11.37 -5.21
C LEU A 44 8.11 -12.40 -6.12
N ALA A 45 8.99 -11.96 -7.03
CA ALA A 45 9.87 -12.85 -7.77
C ALA A 45 11.05 -13.26 -6.88
N ASP A 46 11.39 -14.55 -6.89
CA ASP A 46 12.53 -15.22 -6.20
C ASP A 46 13.14 -14.46 -5.01
N VAL A 47 12.77 -14.89 -3.80
CA VAL A 47 13.16 -14.27 -2.52
C VAL A 47 14.69 -14.18 -2.35
N ASP A 48 15.44 -15.13 -2.93
CA ASP A 48 16.92 -15.15 -2.87
C ASP A 48 17.62 -14.02 -3.63
N ARG A 49 16.91 -13.33 -4.54
CA ARG A 49 17.50 -12.28 -5.40
C ARG A 49 16.83 -10.92 -5.21
N GLN A 50 16.45 -10.62 -3.97
CA GLN A 50 15.86 -9.33 -3.65
C GLN A 50 16.93 -8.22 -3.63
N SER A 51 16.93 -7.41 -4.68
CA SER A 51 17.66 -6.14 -4.69
C SER A 51 16.87 -5.06 -3.94
N ILE A 52 17.58 -4.15 -3.27
CA ILE A 52 16.97 -2.98 -2.59
C ILE A 52 16.07 -2.20 -3.54
N VAL A 53 16.45 -2.13 -4.83
CA VAL A 53 15.65 -1.46 -5.87
C VAL A 53 14.27 -2.09 -6.02
N ARG A 54 14.17 -3.43 -6.06
CA ARG A 54 12.88 -4.14 -6.18
C ARG A 54 11.98 -3.94 -4.98
N LEU A 55 12.56 -3.74 -3.79
CA LEU A 55 11.82 -3.49 -2.56
C LEU A 55 11.27 -2.06 -2.51
N VAL A 56 12.10 -1.07 -2.85
CA VAL A 56 11.75 0.34 -2.75
C VAL A 56 10.85 0.80 -3.90
N LEU A 57 11.06 0.29 -5.11
CA LEU A 57 10.41 0.80 -6.33
C LEU A 57 8.87 0.79 -6.27
N PRO A 58 8.18 -0.30 -5.88
CA PRO A 58 6.71 -0.32 -5.85
C PRO A 58 6.13 0.66 -4.82
N VAL A 59 6.82 0.83 -3.69
CA VAL A 59 6.42 1.76 -2.62
C VAL A 59 6.64 3.20 -3.08
N ALA A 60 7.82 3.50 -3.62
CA ALA A 60 8.16 4.83 -4.14
C ALA A 60 7.26 5.24 -5.30
N ALA A 61 6.93 4.33 -6.21
CA ALA A 61 6.00 4.57 -7.31
C ALA A 61 4.60 4.91 -6.78
N SER A 62 4.10 4.16 -5.80
CA SER A 62 2.79 4.42 -5.18
C SER A 62 2.73 5.81 -4.53
N ILE A 63 3.79 6.19 -3.79
CA ILE A 63 3.93 7.50 -3.16
C ILE A 63 3.99 8.60 -4.24
N GLY A 64 4.81 8.40 -5.28
CA GLY A 64 4.96 9.35 -6.39
C GLY A 64 3.66 9.65 -7.11
N ILE A 65 2.87 8.61 -7.42
CA ILE A 65 1.55 8.77 -8.04
C ILE A 65 0.60 9.56 -7.12
N VAL A 66 0.57 9.24 -5.83
CA VAL A 66 -0.25 9.98 -4.84
C VAL A 66 0.13 11.46 -4.79
N LEU A 67 1.43 11.78 -4.77
CA LEU A 67 1.93 13.15 -4.74
C LEU A 67 1.60 13.92 -6.04
N LEU A 68 1.80 13.27 -7.19
CA LEU A 68 1.49 13.85 -8.50
C LEU A 68 -0.01 14.18 -8.60
N LEU A 69 -0.87 13.20 -8.31
CA LEU A 69 -2.32 13.40 -8.35
C LEU A 69 -2.80 14.43 -7.31
N ALA A 70 -2.18 14.50 -6.13
CA ALA A 70 -2.53 15.47 -5.10
C ALA A 70 -2.19 16.91 -5.47
N THR A 71 -1.26 17.12 -6.41
CA THR A 71 -0.87 18.46 -6.88
C THR A 71 -1.99 19.09 -7.72
N HIS A 72 -2.80 18.28 -8.40
CA HIS A 72 -3.88 18.75 -9.26
C HIS A 72 -5.23 18.80 -8.52
N SER A 73 -5.87 19.97 -8.52
CA SER A 73 -7.15 20.19 -7.82
C SER A 73 -8.28 19.27 -8.28
N VAL A 74 -8.32 18.94 -9.58
CA VAL A 74 -9.33 18.09 -10.21
C VAL A 74 -9.13 16.60 -9.89
N LEU A 75 -7.88 16.17 -9.68
CA LEU A 75 -7.53 14.74 -9.50
C LEU A 75 -7.56 14.30 -8.03
N LYS A 76 -8.03 15.15 -7.12
CA LYS A 76 -8.12 14.88 -5.68
C LYS A 76 -8.92 13.63 -5.33
N VAL A 77 -9.96 13.32 -6.10
CA VAL A 77 -10.74 12.08 -5.95
C VAL A 77 -9.90 10.87 -6.34
N LEU A 78 -9.12 10.98 -7.42
CA LEU A 78 -8.28 9.90 -7.92
C LEU A 78 -7.17 9.51 -6.93
N VAL A 79 -6.69 10.43 -6.10
CA VAL A 79 -5.70 10.11 -5.05
C VAL A 79 -6.21 8.99 -4.14
N ARG A 80 -7.49 9.03 -3.73
CA ARG A 80 -8.10 8.00 -2.87
C ARG A 80 -8.29 6.70 -3.63
N VAL A 81 -8.67 6.79 -4.90
CA VAL A 81 -8.80 5.64 -5.79
C VAL A 81 -7.46 4.93 -5.96
N THR A 82 -6.34 5.65 -6.09
CA THR A 82 -5.00 5.05 -6.16
C THR A 82 -4.68 4.25 -4.90
N VAL A 83 -5.00 4.76 -3.71
CA VAL A 83 -4.75 4.02 -2.47
C VAL A 83 -5.66 2.79 -2.37
N ALA A 84 -6.91 2.89 -2.81
CA ALA A 84 -7.81 1.74 -2.90
C ALA A 84 -7.29 0.68 -3.88
N ILE A 85 -6.87 1.07 -5.09
CA ILE A 85 -6.24 0.18 -6.07
C ILE A 85 -5.02 -0.52 -5.45
N ARG A 86 -4.20 0.21 -4.69
CA ARG A 86 -3.03 -0.37 -4.02
C ARG A 86 -3.42 -1.43 -3.00
N ALA A 87 -4.45 -1.18 -2.19
CA ALA A 87 -5.00 -2.16 -1.25
C ALA A 87 -5.64 -3.36 -1.96
N THR A 88 -6.24 -3.15 -3.13
CA THR A 88 -6.71 -4.24 -4.00
C THR A 88 -5.55 -5.10 -4.48
N PHE A 89 -4.45 -4.51 -4.93
CA PHE A 89 -3.26 -5.27 -5.31
C PHE A 89 -2.62 -6.04 -4.15
N PHE A 90 -2.68 -5.48 -2.95
CA PHE A 90 -2.26 -6.17 -1.74
C PHE A 90 -3.09 -7.45 -1.53
N GLY A 91 -4.42 -7.38 -1.63
CA GLY A 91 -5.30 -8.57 -1.55
C GLY A 91 -5.03 -9.57 -2.68
N PHE A 92 -4.91 -9.09 -3.91
CA PHE A 92 -4.66 -9.90 -5.10
C PHE A 92 -3.36 -10.73 -4.96
N SER A 93 -2.28 -10.08 -4.54
CA SER A 93 -0.96 -10.71 -4.37
C SER A 93 -0.90 -11.61 -3.13
N SER A 94 -1.76 -11.36 -2.13
CA SER A 94 -1.85 -12.21 -0.94
C SER A 94 -2.34 -13.61 -1.28
N VAL A 95 -3.35 -13.71 -2.15
CA VAL A 95 -3.86 -15.02 -2.60
C VAL A 95 -2.80 -15.78 -3.39
N PHE A 96 -2.06 -15.09 -4.26
CA PHE A 96 -0.96 -15.67 -5.02
C PHE A 96 0.11 -16.31 -4.11
N LEU A 97 0.54 -15.60 -3.06
CA LEU A 97 1.50 -16.15 -2.10
C LEU A 97 0.92 -17.34 -1.33
N LEU A 98 -0.33 -17.25 -0.89
CA LEU A 98 -0.98 -18.32 -0.12
C LEU A 98 -1.21 -19.59 -0.95
N GLN A 99 -1.33 -19.49 -2.27
CA GLN A 99 -1.45 -20.65 -3.16
C GLN A 99 -0.12 -21.37 -3.39
N LYS A 100 1.02 -20.67 -3.25
CA LYS A 100 2.34 -21.31 -3.25
C LYS A 100 2.54 -21.94 -1.86
N LEU A 101 2.32 -23.25 -1.73
CA LEU A 101 2.30 -23.99 -0.46
C LEU A 101 3.51 -23.75 0.46
N GLU A 102 4.67 -23.39 -0.09
CA GLU A 102 5.90 -23.12 0.67
C GLU A 102 5.97 -21.68 1.23
N ALA A 103 5.03 -20.80 0.89
CA ALA A 103 5.10 -19.36 1.16
C ALA A 103 4.13 -18.86 2.24
N PHE A 104 3.51 -19.74 3.05
CA PHE A 104 2.63 -19.29 4.14
C PHE A 104 3.37 -18.41 5.17
N TRP A 105 4.58 -18.82 5.58
CA TRP A 105 5.40 -18.03 6.51
C TRP A 105 5.88 -16.71 5.89
N LEU A 106 6.28 -16.75 4.61
CA LEU A 106 6.63 -15.55 3.84
C LEU A 106 5.46 -14.56 3.79
N TYR A 107 4.25 -15.07 3.62
CA TYR A 107 3.05 -14.26 3.63
C TYR A 107 2.80 -13.61 5.01
N THR A 108 2.78 -14.42 6.08
CA THR A 108 2.37 -13.96 7.41
C THR A 108 3.40 -13.05 8.08
N ILE A 109 4.69 -13.37 7.96
CA ILE A 109 5.77 -12.63 8.65
C ILE A 109 6.15 -11.36 7.89
N TRP A 110 6.15 -11.41 6.56
CA TRP A 110 6.63 -10.32 5.72
C TRP A 110 5.51 -9.68 4.91
N TRP A 111 4.89 -10.39 3.97
CA TRP A 111 4.02 -9.73 3.00
C TRP A 111 2.85 -8.98 3.66
N PHE A 112 2.07 -9.67 4.49
CA PHE A 112 0.87 -9.12 5.10
C PHE A 112 1.13 -7.89 5.99
N PRO A 113 2.00 -7.94 7.02
CA PRO A 113 2.17 -6.82 7.94
C PRO A 113 2.76 -5.59 7.25
N PHE A 114 3.77 -5.76 6.39
CA PHE A 114 4.40 -4.62 5.72
C PHE A 114 3.46 -3.96 4.70
N GLN A 115 2.77 -4.75 3.86
CA GLN A 115 1.82 -4.17 2.89
C GLN A 115 0.63 -3.48 3.58
N LEU A 116 0.13 -4.03 4.69
CA LEU A 116 -0.93 -3.39 5.47
C LEU A 116 -0.49 -2.02 6.00
N ILE A 117 0.71 -1.94 6.59
CA ILE A 117 1.26 -0.69 7.11
C ILE A 117 1.47 0.33 5.97
N TYR A 118 1.98 -0.09 4.81
CA TYR A 118 2.11 0.80 3.66
C TYR A 118 0.77 1.36 3.20
N CYS A 119 -0.28 0.55 3.14
CA CYS A 119 -1.63 1.01 2.80
C CYS A 119 -2.14 2.04 3.80
N ILE A 120 -1.91 1.82 5.10
CA ILE A 120 -2.27 2.77 6.17
C ILE A 120 -1.50 4.09 6.01
N LEU A 121 -0.18 4.04 5.81
CA LEU A 121 0.65 5.24 5.61
C LEU A 121 0.27 6.02 4.34
N LEU A 122 -0.12 5.32 3.27
CA LEU A 122 -0.64 5.95 2.05
C LEU A 122 -1.99 6.62 2.28
N LEU A 123 -2.89 6.00 3.05
CA LEU A 123 -4.16 6.65 3.44
C LEU A 123 -3.95 7.87 4.31
N VAL A 124 -3.01 7.80 5.27
CA VAL A 124 -2.63 8.96 6.09
C VAL A 124 -2.08 10.07 5.20
N LEU A 125 -1.16 9.75 4.28
CA LEU A 125 -0.62 10.71 3.31
C LEU A 125 -1.74 11.34 2.46
N CYS A 126 -2.64 10.52 1.92
CA CYS A 126 -3.78 10.97 1.14
C CYS A 126 -4.67 11.95 1.93
N ASN A 127 -4.94 11.68 3.21
CA ASN A 127 -5.75 12.58 4.04
C ASN A 127 -5.03 13.88 4.40
N LEU A 128 -3.72 13.83 4.60
CA LEU A 128 -2.90 15.01 4.88
C LEU A 128 -2.85 15.94 3.67
N LEU A 129 -2.74 15.38 2.46
CA LEU A 129 -2.69 16.14 1.21
C LEU A 129 -4.07 16.59 0.74
N VAL A 130 -5.06 15.69 0.83
CA VAL A 130 -6.42 15.86 0.33
C VAL A 130 -7.44 15.49 1.43
N PRO A 131 -7.74 16.42 2.35
CA PRO A 131 -8.69 16.18 3.43
C PRO A 131 -10.09 15.88 2.87
N ALA A 132 -10.79 14.93 3.51
CA ALA A 132 -12.13 14.52 3.09
C ALA A 132 -13.14 15.67 3.19
N TRP A 133 -13.95 15.82 2.14
CA TRP A 133 -15.23 16.54 2.08
C TRP A 133 -15.30 17.85 2.89
N SER A 134 -15.13 18.97 2.19
CA SER A 134 -15.69 20.29 2.57
C SER A 134 -15.31 20.84 3.96
N LYS A 135 -14.11 20.55 4.48
CA LYS A 135 -13.63 21.16 5.74
C LYS A 135 -12.33 21.96 5.62
N ARG A 136 -11.85 22.23 4.42
CA ARG A 136 -10.86 23.29 4.26
C ARG A 136 -11.62 24.61 4.31
N LYS A 137 -11.63 25.26 5.47
CA LYS A 137 -11.59 26.73 5.47
C LYS A 137 -10.37 27.07 4.62
N ILE A 138 -10.60 27.68 3.46
CA ILE A 138 -9.58 28.21 2.57
C ILE A 138 -8.60 29.00 3.46
N GLY A 139 -7.36 28.52 3.60
CA GLY A 139 -6.35 29.13 4.48
C GLY A 139 -5.75 28.27 5.60
N LYS A 140 -6.25 27.06 5.91
CA LYS A 140 -5.60 26.21 6.93
C LYS A 140 -4.32 25.57 6.37
N LYS A 141 -3.15 26.12 6.77
CA LYS A 141 -1.80 25.65 6.41
C LYS A 141 -1.66 24.16 6.71
N THR A 142 -1.27 23.38 5.70
CA THR A 142 -0.92 21.97 5.85
C THR A 142 0.22 21.85 6.86
N ASN A 143 0.08 20.95 7.83
CA ASN A 143 1.11 20.74 8.84
C ASN A 143 2.28 19.94 8.21
N GLY A 144 3.26 20.68 7.66
CA GLY A 144 4.44 20.08 7.01
C GLY A 144 5.18 19.10 7.91
N ARG A 145 5.17 19.32 9.23
CA ARG A 145 5.74 18.39 10.21
C ARG A 145 5.06 17.02 10.18
N THR A 146 3.74 16.96 10.04
CA THR A 146 3.00 15.68 10.00
C THR A 146 3.25 14.93 8.70
N ILE A 147 3.38 15.66 7.58
CA ILE A 147 3.77 15.07 6.28
C ILE A 147 5.18 14.50 6.38
N LEU A 148 6.14 15.24 6.95
CA LEU A 148 7.51 14.78 7.17
C LEU A 148 7.55 13.53 8.06
N LEU A 149 6.81 13.52 9.18
CA LEU A 149 6.70 12.35 10.05
C LEU A 149 6.15 11.12 9.31
N ASN A 150 5.22 11.31 8.38
CA ASN A 150 4.69 10.22 7.57
C ASN A 150 5.76 9.65 6.60
N PHE A 151 6.60 10.52 6.01
CA PHE A 151 7.75 10.06 5.20
C PHE A 151 8.81 9.34 6.03
N ILE A 152 9.10 9.82 7.24
CA ILE A 152 9.99 9.12 8.18
C ILE A 152 9.43 7.74 8.51
N ALA A 153 8.12 7.62 8.75
CA ALA A 153 7.49 6.33 8.98
C ALA A 153 7.62 5.39 7.78
N PHE A 154 7.42 5.87 6.54
CA PHE A 154 7.69 5.06 5.33
C PHE A 154 9.14 4.56 5.30
N PHE A 155 10.11 5.43 5.57
CA PHE A 155 11.52 5.06 5.59
C PHE A 155 11.83 3.98 6.64
N ILE A 156 11.33 4.15 7.87
CA ILE A 156 11.52 3.17 8.95
C ILE A 156 10.95 1.80 8.55
N ILE A 157 9.75 1.78 7.95
CA ILE A 157 9.09 0.53 7.55
C ILE A 157 9.85 -0.14 6.40
N ILE A 158 10.38 0.61 5.43
CA ILE A 158 11.24 0.07 4.36
C ILE A 158 12.49 -0.59 4.94
N VAL A 159 13.15 0.06 5.91
CA VAL A 159 14.33 -0.49 6.58
C VAL A 159 13.98 -1.75 7.37
N ALA A 160 12.88 -1.72 8.11
CA ALA A 160 12.39 -2.89 8.84
C ALA A 160 12.05 -4.07 7.91
N GLU A 161 11.41 -3.79 6.78
CA GLU A 161 11.09 -4.79 5.75
C GLU A 161 12.36 -5.43 5.20
N PHE A 162 13.36 -4.61 4.87
CA PHE A 162 14.66 -5.08 4.40
C PHE A 162 15.38 -5.96 5.43
N ILE A 163 15.33 -5.60 6.72
CA ILE A 163 15.91 -6.41 7.80
C ILE A 163 15.19 -7.76 7.91
N VAL A 164 13.85 -7.78 7.89
CA VAL A 164 13.08 -9.04 7.99
C VAL A 164 13.41 -9.98 6.83
N ILE A 165 13.44 -9.48 5.61
CA ILE A 165 13.81 -10.30 4.44
C ILE A 165 15.23 -10.85 4.60
N THR A 166 16.19 -9.99 4.97
CA THR A 166 17.62 -10.36 4.96
C THR A 166 18.00 -11.33 6.09
N TYR A 167 17.35 -11.22 7.25
CA TYR A 167 17.75 -11.94 8.47
C TYR A 167 16.73 -12.97 8.98
N VAL A 168 15.46 -12.87 8.62
CA VAL A 168 14.39 -13.77 9.13
C VAL A 168 13.92 -14.77 8.07
N LEU A 169 13.88 -14.35 6.80
CA LEU A 169 13.36 -15.15 5.69
C LEU A 169 14.44 -15.82 4.84
N LYS A 170 15.68 -15.80 5.33
CA LYS A 170 16.86 -16.39 4.69
C LYS A 170 17.17 -17.77 5.25
#